data_AF-A0AAN7DIC7-F1
#
_entry.id   AF-A0AAN7DIC7-F1
#
_cell.length_a   1.000
_cell.length_b   1.000
_cell.length_c   1.000
_cell.angle_alpha   90.00
_cell.angle_beta   90.00
_cell.angle_gamma   90.00
#
_symmetry.space_group_name_H-M   'P 1'
#
loop_
_entity.id
_entity.type
_entity.pdbx_description
1 polymer ?
#
loop_
_entity_poly.entity_id
_entity_poly.type
_entity_poly.pdbx_seq_one_letter_code
_entity_poly.pdbx_strand_id
1 'polypeptide(L)'
;MTVEQDHDKHQRPFRIRKSLRELVHKSRVSKSSNNPALSLPPLPYHDHKCEEYAYDVLFECQRGSLAVGYSSKTLLQFDPNPWCDADMRFTPMNIENYQLPDPTWQWVSKDWMIDMTEDVDEAGWQYALKFHGAVWHGNYKHFRSFVRRRRWIRLRHRLLTGQQLQQQQSDEPLLLDLSESTPTCSPSAAAADVPYNDKDIMERLQKCRLDRERLAVLNRAIQSTLPGLEDQLLEKAIDYMDMFDYDDTKYKFLAQLLQKKCDSDQGKIHLTEREKKAVQSLRFYYDIQSILDTIDPNVVTR
;
A
#
# COMPACT_ATOMS: atom_id res chain seq x y z
N MET A 1 -7.22 26.41 -70.33
CA MET A 1 -5.84 25.95 -70.06
C MET A 1 -5.06 27.15 -69.56
N THR A 2 -4.56 27.05 -68.32
CA THR A 2 -3.70 27.95 -67.50
C THR A 2 -4.37 28.20 -66.14
N VAL A 3 -3.71 28.25 -64.98
CA VAL A 3 -2.33 28.02 -64.51
C VAL A 3 -2.46 27.79 -62.99
N GLU A 4 -1.62 26.93 -62.41
CA GLU A 4 -1.50 26.72 -60.96
C GLU A 4 -1.11 28.01 -60.21
N GLN A 5 -1.55 28.14 -58.95
CA GLN A 5 -0.74 28.89 -57.98
C GLN A 5 -0.94 28.37 -56.55
N ASP A 6 0.13 27.75 -56.08
CA ASP A 6 0.39 27.29 -54.73
C ASP A 6 0.61 28.49 -53.79
N HIS A 7 0.09 28.42 -52.57
CA HIS A 7 0.28 29.44 -51.54
C HIS A 7 0.79 28.79 -50.25
N ASP A 8 2.12 28.65 -50.24
CA ASP A 8 2.95 28.22 -49.14
C ASP A 8 2.95 29.29 -48.01
N LYS A 9 2.26 29.01 -46.90
CA LYS A 9 2.32 29.82 -45.67
C LYS A 9 3.36 29.23 -44.72
N HIS A 10 4.54 29.84 -44.74
CA HIS A 10 5.61 29.63 -43.78
C HIS A 10 5.15 29.92 -42.34
N GLN A 11 4.90 28.88 -41.54
CA GLN A 11 4.74 29.00 -40.09
C GLN A 11 6.11 29.08 -39.40
N ARG A 12 6.30 30.11 -38.57
CA ARG A 12 7.50 30.27 -37.73
C ARG A 12 7.56 29.14 -36.70
N PRO A 13 8.70 28.48 -36.49
CA PRO A 13 8.76 27.36 -35.56
C PRO A 13 8.61 27.83 -34.10
N PHE A 14 7.65 27.22 -33.41
CA PHE A 14 7.52 27.26 -31.96
C PHE A 14 8.78 26.64 -31.34
N ARG A 15 9.63 27.47 -30.72
CA ARG A 15 10.76 26.97 -29.92
C ARG A 15 10.24 26.45 -28.58
N ILE A 16 10.01 25.14 -28.49
CA ILE A 16 9.80 24.44 -27.23
C ILE A 16 11.16 24.41 -26.50
N ARG A 17 11.28 25.14 -25.39
CA ARG A 17 12.53 25.26 -24.60
C ARG A 17 12.85 24.02 -23.74
N LYS A 18 12.16 22.90 -23.93
CA LYS A 18 12.37 21.65 -23.18
C LYS A 18 12.23 20.45 -24.11
N SER A 19 13.19 19.53 -24.06
CA SER A 19 13.22 18.39 -24.98
C SER A 19 12.19 17.32 -24.56
N LEU A 20 11.65 16.55 -25.51
CA LEU A 20 10.76 15.40 -25.21
C LEU A 20 11.41 14.39 -24.24
N ARG A 21 12.74 14.32 -24.20
CA ARG A 21 13.52 13.52 -23.23
C ARG A 21 13.39 14.01 -21.78
N GLU A 22 12.99 15.26 -21.56
CA GLU A 22 12.72 15.79 -20.21
C GLU A 22 11.28 15.54 -19.75
N LEU A 23 10.38 15.23 -20.68
CA LEU A 23 8.98 14.90 -20.40
C LEU A 23 8.76 13.40 -20.18
N VAL A 24 9.73 12.58 -20.58
CA VAL A 24 9.66 11.11 -20.50
C VAL A 24 10.75 10.62 -19.54
N HIS A 25 10.31 10.02 -18.43
CA HIS A 25 11.10 9.26 -17.47
C HIS A 25 12.38 9.92 -16.93
N LYS A 26 12.20 10.79 -15.95
CA LYS A 26 12.93 10.60 -14.69
C LYS A 26 11.92 10.17 -13.66
N SER A 27 12.10 8.96 -13.10
CA SER A 27 11.55 8.66 -11.79
C SER A 27 12.14 9.70 -10.84
N ARG A 28 11.40 10.78 -10.62
CA ARG A 28 11.66 11.61 -9.45
C ARG A 28 11.25 10.72 -8.31
N VAL A 29 12.21 10.23 -7.52
CA VAL A 29 11.93 9.52 -6.28
C VAL A 29 11.04 10.43 -5.44
N SER A 30 9.74 10.20 -5.57
CA SER A 30 8.70 10.92 -4.88
C SER A 30 8.71 10.38 -3.46
N LYS A 31 9.37 11.11 -2.56
CA LYS A 31 9.14 10.91 -1.13
C LYS A 31 7.64 11.07 -0.88
N SER A 32 7.03 10.02 -0.33
CA SER A 32 5.68 9.97 0.23
C SER A 32 4.52 10.03 -0.78
N SER A 33 4.10 8.85 -1.26
CA SER A 33 2.67 8.53 -1.38
C SER A 33 2.42 7.15 -0.76
N ASN A 34 1.57 7.10 0.26
CA ASN A 34 1.11 5.87 0.92
C ASN A 34 0.14 5.08 0.02
N ASN A 35 0.49 4.85 -1.24
CA ASN A 35 -0.16 3.82 -2.04
C ASN A 35 0.69 2.56 -1.93
N PRO A 36 0.16 1.43 -1.40
CA PRO A 36 0.86 0.17 -1.60
C PRO A 36 0.97 0.01 -3.12
N ALA A 37 2.19 -0.04 -3.66
CA ALA A 37 2.40 -0.30 -5.07
C ALA A 37 1.65 -1.60 -5.38
N LEU A 38 0.57 -1.46 -6.16
CA LEU A 38 -0.40 -2.52 -6.39
C LEU A 38 0.36 -3.65 -7.09
N SER A 39 0.27 -4.85 -6.53
CA SER A 39 1.13 -5.96 -6.94
C SER A 39 0.84 -6.31 -8.39
N LEU A 40 1.79 -5.99 -9.27
CA LEU A 40 1.74 -6.38 -10.66
C LEU A 40 1.97 -7.89 -10.79
N PRO A 41 1.51 -8.52 -11.88
CA PRO A 41 1.80 -9.93 -12.13
C PRO A 41 3.31 -10.19 -12.15
N PRO A 42 3.76 -11.40 -11.77
CA PRO A 42 5.17 -11.73 -11.80
C PRO A 42 5.70 -11.64 -13.23
N LEU A 43 6.91 -11.08 -13.36
CA LEU A 43 7.60 -11.00 -14.63
C LEU A 43 8.01 -12.39 -15.12
N PRO A 44 8.11 -12.60 -16.45
CA PRO A 44 8.67 -13.83 -16.99
C PRO A 44 10.12 -14.01 -16.51
N TYR A 45 10.57 -15.26 -16.42
CA TYR A 45 11.95 -15.57 -16.10
C TYR A 45 12.87 -14.99 -17.18
N HIS A 46 13.85 -14.17 -16.78
CA HIS A 46 14.80 -13.53 -17.67
C HIS A 46 16.13 -13.28 -16.97
N ASP A 47 17.20 -13.14 -17.76
CA ASP A 47 18.50 -12.73 -17.24
C ASP A 47 18.52 -11.21 -17.07
N HIS A 48 18.42 -10.75 -15.81
CA HIS A 48 18.43 -9.33 -15.44
C HIS A 48 19.68 -8.57 -15.90
N LYS A 49 20.77 -9.26 -16.27
CA LYS A 49 21.97 -8.63 -16.81
C LYS A 49 21.79 -8.25 -18.29
N CYS A 50 21.03 -9.04 -19.04
CA CYS A 50 20.91 -8.88 -20.49
C CYS A 50 19.56 -8.30 -20.91
N GLU A 51 18.54 -8.44 -20.06
CA GLU A 51 17.16 -8.09 -20.36
C GLU A 51 16.53 -7.28 -19.23
N GLU A 52 15.69 -6.32 -19.61
CA GLU A 52 14.89 -5.54 -18.68
C GLU A 52 13.43 -5.62 -19.09
N TYR A 53 12.57 -5.97 -18.14
CA TYR A 53 11.12 -5.97 -18.30
C TYR A 53 10.49 -4.90 -17.42
N ALA A 54 9.49 -4.21 -17.96
CA ALA A 54 8.73 -3.20 -17.24
C ALA A 54 7.25 -3.26 -17.62
N TYR A 55 6.38 -3.07 -16.62
CA TYR A 55 4.96 -2.86 -16.87
C TYR A 55 4.68 -1.37 -17.05
N ASP A 56 3.96 -1.04 -18.10
CA ASP A 56 3.27 0.23 -18.21
C ASP A 56 1.85 0.08 -17.67
N VAL A 57 1.41 1.09 -16.92
CA VAL A 57 0.10 1.13 -16.26
C VAL A 57 -0.65 2.37 -16.74
N LEU A 58 -1.89 2.17 -17.15
CA LEU A 58 -2.83 3.22 -17.49
C LEU A 58 -4.12 3.05 -16.70
N PHE A 59 -4.68 4.14 -16.22
CA PHE A 59 -6.01 4.18 -15.66
C PHE A 59 -6.99 4.85 -16.63
N GLU A 60 -8.09 4.18 -16.90
CA GLU A 60 -9.24 4.75 -17.59
C GLU A 60 -10.26 5.21 -16.54
N CYS A 61 -10.62 6.49 -16.57
CA CYS A 61 -11.50 7.12 -15.58
C CYS A 61 -12.83 7.53 -16.19
N GLN A 62 -13.93 7.28 -15.47
CA GLN A 62 -15.27 7.65 -15.90
C GLN A 62 -16.13 8.12 -14.71
N ARG A 63 -17.05 9.04 -14.96
CA ARG A 63 -18.07 9.45 -13.99
C ARG A 63 -19.44 8.99 -14.46
N GLY A 64 -20.26 8.53 -13.53
CA GLY A 64 -21.62 8.11 -13.81
C GLY A 64 -22.61 8.79 -12.89
N SER A 65 -23.85 8.85 -13.37
CA SER A 65 -25.01 9.14 -12.54
C SER A 65 -26.04 8.03 -12.75
N LEU A 66 -26.98 7.91 -11.82
CA LEU A 66 -28.07 6.94 -11.93
C LEU A 66 -28.90 7.15 -13.21
N ALA A 67 -28.89 8.36 -13.79
CA ALA A 67 -29.67 8.71 -14.97
C ALA A 67 -28.92 8.60 -16.31
N VAL A 68 -27.59 8.76 -16.35
CA VAL A 68 -26.82 8.94 -17.61
C VAL A 68 -25.81 7.80 -17.86
N GLY A 69 -25.63 6.87 -16.91
CA GLY A 69 -24.60 5.84 -17.01
C GLY A 69 -23.18 6.43 -16.93
N TYR A 70 -22.16 5.58 -17.03
CA TYR A 70 -20.77 6.01 -16.93
C TYR A 70 -20.21 6.47 -18.27
N SER A 71 -19.52 7.62 -18.26
CA SER A 71 -18.81 8.14 -19.42
C SER A 71 -17.53 8.87 -19.01
N SER A 72 -16.59 8.98 -19.92
CA SER A 72 -15.45 9.90 -19.79
C SER A 72 -15.86 11.36 -20.03
N LYS A 73 -16.94 11.59 -20.78
CA LYS A 73 -17.45 12.95 -21.11
C LYS A 73 -18.18 13.62 -19.94
N THR A 74 -18.57 12.84 -18.94
CA THR A 74 -19.27 13.29 -17.73
C THR A 74 -18.32 13.60 -16.59
N LEU A 75 -17.00 13.47 -16.78
CA LEU A 75 -15.99 13.90 -15.82
C LEU A 75 -16.08 15.41 -15.59
N LEU A 76 -15.95 15.81 -14.33
CA LEU A 76 -15.99 17.21 -13.92
C LEU A 76 -14.60 17.84 -13.97
N GLN A 77 -14.51 19.16 -13.91
CA GLN A 77 -13.22 19.88 -13.98
C GLN A 77 -12.24 19.53 -12.85
N PHE A 78 -12.76 19.08 -11.71
CA PHE A 78 -11.96 18.64 -10.55
C PHE A 78 -11.72 17.13 -10.51
N ASP A 79 -12.24 16.39 -11.50
CA ASP A 79 -11.93 14.98 -11.68
C ASP A 79 -10.58 14.83 -12.39
N PRO A 80 -9.92 13.66 -12.25
CA PRO A 80 -8.85 13.27 -13.14
C PRO A 80 -9.33 13.22 -14.59
N ASN A 81 -8.37 13.33 -15.50
CA ASN A 81 -8.63 13.19 -16.93
C ASN A 81 -9.06 11.76 -17.30
N PRO A 82 -9.70 11.56 -18.47
CA PRO A 82 -10.16 10.25 -18.92
C PRO A 82 -9.09 9.16 -18.89
N TRP A 83 -7.84 9.54 -19.15
CA TRP A 83 -6.68 8.67 -19.11
C TRP A 83 -5.63 9.24 -18.16
N CYS A 84 -5.16 8.38 -17.27
CA CYS A 84 -4.15 8.70 -16.27
C CYS A 84 -3.03 7.65 -16.24
N ASP A 85 -1.84 8.05 -15.79
CA ASP A 85 -0.71 7.15 -15.55
C ASP A 85 -0.84 6.39 -14.22
N ALA A 86 0.17 5.59 -13.88
CA ALA A 86 0.24 4.80 -12.63
C ALA A 86 0.02 5.65 -11.35
N ASP A 87 0.41 6.92 -11.37
CA ASP A 87 0.29 7.87 -10.25
C ASP A 87 -1.05 8.62 -10.26
N MET A 88 -2.01 8.21 -11.10
CA MET A 88 -3.27 8.92 -11.36
C MET A 88 -3.08 10.34 -11.89
N ARG A 89 -1.96 10.63 -12.58
CA ARG A 89 -1.71 11.92 -13.24
C ARG A 89 -2.14 11.87 -14.69
N PHE A 90 -2.44 13.03 -15.24
CA PHE A 90 -2.83 13.16 -16.64
C PHE A 90 -1.79 12.57 -17.60
N THR A 91 -2.25 11.74 -18.52
CA THR A 91 -1.51 11.36 -19.71
C THR A 91 -2.35 11.63 -20.95
N PRO A 92 -1.76 12.18 -22.03
CA PRO A 92 -2.45 12.32 -23.32
C PRO A 92 -2.61 10.98 -24.04
N MET A 93 -1.99 9.92 -23.53
CA MET A 93 -2.01 8.59 -24.14
C MET A 93 -3.21 7.76 -23.67
N ASN A 94 -3.72 6.92 -24.55
CA ASN A 94 -4.74 5.92 -24.33
C ASN A 94 -4.21 4.54 -24.79
N ILE A 95 -5.01 3.48 -24.61
CA ILE A 95 -4.60 2.12 -24.98
C ILE A 95 -4.23 1.94 -26.46
N GLU A 96 -4.74 2.80 -27.36
CA GLU A 96 -4.53 2.70 -28.81
C GLU A 96 -3.29 3.48 -29.29
N ASN A 97 -2.97 4.61 -28.64
CA ASN A 97 -1.91 5.52 -29.08
C ASN A 97 -0.67 5.52 -28.17
N TYR A 98 -0.66 4.71 -27.11
CA TYR A 98 0.45 4.67 -26.16
C TYR A 98 1.75 4.25 -26.86
N GLN A 99 2.78 5.09 -26.73
CA GLN A 99 4.07 4.87 -27.37
C GLN A 99 5.10 4.40 -26.36
N LEU A 100 6.01 3.56 -26.83
CA LEU A 100 7.18 3.17 -26.07
C LEU A 100 8.10 4.38 -25.87
N PRO A 101 8.82 4.48 -24.73
CA PRO A 101 9.67 5.64 -24.46
C PRO A 101 10.79 5.85 -25.48
N ASP A 102 11.33 4.75 -26.00
CA ASP A 102 12.37 4.76 -27.01
C ASP A 102 12.35 3.44 -27.82
N PRO A 103 13.01 3.39 -29.00
CA PRO A 103 12.96 2.24 -29.90
C PRO A 103 13.67 0.97 -29.38
N THR A 104 14.41 1.03 -28.27
CA THR A 104 15.04 -0.16 -27.68
C THR A 104 14.03 -1.06 -26.98
N TRP A 105 12.88 -0.49 -26.60
CA TRP A 105 11.77 -1.23 -26.03
C TRP A 105 10.94 -1.91 -27.09
N GLN A 106 10.38 -3.04 -26.72
CA GLN A 106 9.41 -3.78 -27.51
C GLN A 106 8.29 -4.27 -26.61
N TRP A 107 7.07 -4.32 -27.13
CA TRP A 107 5.94 -4.87 -26.42
C TRP A 107 6.02 -6.39 -26.36
N VAL A 108 5.89 -6.96 -25.17
CA VAL A 108 5.77 -8.40 -24.98
C VAL A 108 4.35 -8.86 -25.29
N SER A 109 3.36 -8.09 -24.80
CA SER A 109 1.95 -8.32 -25.07
C SER A 109 1.48 -7.50 -26.27
N LYS A 110 0.77 -8.17 -27.19
CA LYS A 110 0.20 -7.52 -28.39
C LYS A 110 -0.83 -6.44 -28.04
N ASP A 111 -1.64 -6.70 -27.01
CA ASP A 111 -2.72 -5.83 -26.58
C ASP A 111 -2.56 -5.48 -25.09
N TRP A 112 -3.25 -4.42 -24.66
CA TRP A 112 -3.37 -4.08 -23.25
C TRP A 112 -4.22 -5.11 -22.52
N MET A 113 -3.83 -5.47 -21.31
CA MET A 113 -4.58 -6.37 -20.45
C MET A 113 -5.27 -5.59 -19.34
N ILE A 114 -6.45 -6.05 -18.94
CA ILE A 114 -7.16 -5.51 -17.78
C ILE A 114 -6.61 -6.21 -16.54
N ASP A 115 -6.28 -5.43 -15.51
CA ASP A 115 -5.78 -5.97 -14.27
C ASP A 115 -6.92 -6.36 -13.32
N MET A 116 -7.04 -7.67 -13.07
CA MET A 116 -8.09 -8.29 -12.25
C MET A 116 -7.62 -8.67 -10.84
N THR A 117 -6.43 -8.20 -10.40
CA THR A 117 -5.84 -8.59 -9.11
C THR A 117 -6.51 -7.96 -7.89
N GLU A 118 -7.27 -6.89 -8.08
CA GLU A 118 -7.94 -6.15 -7.02
C GLU A 118 -9.43 -6.50 -6.91
N ASP A 119 -10.12 -5.89 -5.93
CA ASP A 119 -11.59 -5.89 -5.88
C ASP A 119 -12.15 -5.07 -7.06
N VAL A 120 -12.39 -5.76 -8.16
CA VAL A 120 -12.93 -5.24 -9.43
C VAL A 120 -14.16 -6.04 -9.86
N ASP A 121 -15.01 -5.46 -10.71
CA ASP A 121 -16.09 -6.21 -11.36
C ASP A 121 -15.58 -7.14 -12.49
N GLU A 122 -16.50 -7.84 -13.14
CA GLU A 122 -16.23 -8.77 -14.26
C GLU A 122 -15.55 -8.10 -15.47
N ALA A 123 -15.67 -6.77 -15.60
CA ALA A 123 -15.05 -5.98 -16.66
C ALA A 123 -13.82 -5.18 -16.19
N GLY A 124 -13.36 -5.42 -14.95
CA GLY A 124 -12.19 -4.80 -14.34
C GLY A 124 -12.40 -3.37 -13.83
N TRP A 125 -13.64 -2.96 -13.60
CA TRP A 125 -13.94 -1.65 -13.02
C TRP A 125 -13.90 -1.67 -11.51
N GLN A 126 -13.34 -0.61 -10.95
CA GLN A 126 -13.47 -0.24 -9.54
C GLN A 126 -14.38 0.96 -9.43
N TYR A 127 -15.23 0.96 -8.41
CA TYR A 127 -16.18 2.01 -8.14
C TYR A 127 -15.82 2.78 -6.88
N ALA A 128 -16.19 4.06 -6.84
CA ALA A 128 -16.06 4.90 -5.65
C ALA A 128 -17.05 6.07 -5.67
N LEU A 129 -17.15 6.78 -4.54
CA LEU A 129 -17.96 8.00 -4.44
C LEU A 129 -17.30 9.16 -5.20
N LYS A 130 -15.97 9.25 -5.14
CA LYS A 130 -15.12 10.27 -5.77
C LYS A 130 -13.72 9.70 -6.01
N PHE A 131 -12.92 10.31 -6.88
CA PHE A 131 -11.59 9.77 -7.22
C PHE A 131 -10.56 9.88 -6.10
N HIS A 132 -10.66 10.92 -5.25
CA HIS A 132 -9.67 11.23 -4.21
C HIS A 132 -10.27 11.03 -2.81
N GLY A 133 -9.58 10.26 -1.97
CA GLY A 133 -9.95 10.07 -0.56
C GLY A 133 -11.25 9.28 -0.36
N ALA A 134 -11.58 8.37 -1.28
CA ALA A 134 -12.70 7.44 -1.14
C ALA A 134 -12.19 5.99 -1.22
N VAL A 135 -12.97 5.08 -0.66
CA VAL A 135 -12.69 3.64 -0.70
C VAL A 135 -13.18 3.07 -2.03
N TRP A 136 -12.27 2.40 -2.74
CA TRP A 136 -12.56 1.70 -4.00
C TRP A 136 -13.13 0.30 -3.71
N HIS A 137 -14.03 -0.16 -4.57
CA HIS A 137 -14.70 -1.46 -4.43
C HIS A 137 -15.14 -1.99 -5.79
N GLY A 138 -15.19 -3.32 -5.95
CA GLY A 138 -15.48 -3.98 -7.22
C GLY A 138 -16.97 -4.08 -7.53
N ASN A 139 -17.83 -4.13 -6.51
CA ASN A 139 -19.28 -4.24 -6.70
C ASN A 139 -19.96 -2.87 -6.88
N TYR A 140 -20.84 -2.73 -7.88
CA TYR A 140 -21.62 -1.50 -8.06
C TYR A 140 -22.64 -1.29 -6.92
N LYS A 141 -22.52 -0.17 -6.20
CA LYS A 141 -23.41 0.23 -5.11
C LYS A 141 -24.14 1.53 -5.44
N HIS A 142 -25.47 1.47 -5.44
CA HIS A 142 -26.30 2.67 -5.57
C HIS A 142 -25.89 3.74 -4.56
N PHE A 143 -25.83 5.00 -4.99
CA PHE A 143 -25.43 6.18 -4.20
C PHE A 143 -24.00 6.16 -3.63
N ARG A 144 -23.19 5.15 -3.93
CA ARG A 144 -21.77 5.05 -3.51
C ARG A 144 -20.80 4.86 -4.67
N SER A 145 -21.31 4.63 -5.88
CA SER A 145 -20.54 4.41 -7.11
C SER A 145 -20.79 5.53 -8.12
N PHE A 146 -20.39 6.77 -7.83
CA PHE A 146 -20.52 7.89 -8.80
C PHE A 146 -19.35 7.97 -9.76
N VAL A 147 -18.20 7.43 -9.39
CA VAL A 147 -17.03 7.35 -10.27
C VAL A 147 -16.59 5.92 -10.41
N ARG A 148 -15.93 5.61 -11.53
CA ARG A 148 -15.25 4.35 -11.71
C ARG A 148 -13.91 4.54 -12.39
N ARG A 149 -12.97 3.64 -12.13
CA ARG A 149 -11.69 3.55 -12.83
C ARG A 149 -11.40 2.10 -13.23
N ARG A 150 -10.64 1.91 -14.29
CA ARG A 150 -10.17 0.60 -14.75
C ARG A 150 -8.67 0.66 -14.97
N ARG A 151 -7.94 -0.32 -14.42
CA ARG A 151 -6.49 -0.41 -14.57
C ARG A 151 -6.15 -1.29 -15.76
N TRP A 152 -5.40 -0.72 -16.69
CA TRP A 152 -4.83 -1.39 -17.84
C TRP A 152 -3.33 -1.55 -17.61
N ILE A 153 -2.81 -2.75 -17.90
CA ILE A 153 -1.40 -3.07 -17.80
C ILE A 153 -0.89 -3.64 -19.12
N ARG A 154 0.35 -3.32 -19.46
CA ARG A 154 1.02 -3.90 -20.63
C ARG A 154 2.50 -4.08 -20.36
N LEU A 155 3.00 -5.26 -20.70
CA LEU A 155 4.39 -5.63 -20.47
C LEU A 155 5.24 -5.25 -21.69
N ARG A 156 6.37 -4.59 -21.42
CA ARG A 156 7.43 -4.32 -22.41
C ARG A 156 8.77 -4.89 -21.93
N HIS A 157 9.62 -5.21 -22.89
CA HIS A 157 10.99 -5.66 -22.64
C HIS A 157 12.00 -4.87 -23.47
N ARG A 158 13.26 -4.88 -23.06
CA ARG A 158 14.39 -4.46 -23.91
C ARG A 158 15.64 -5.28 -23.60
N LEU A 159 16.56 -5.30 -24.57
CA LEU A 159 17.90 -5.84 -24.39
C LEU A 159 18.83 -4.74 -23.89
N LEU A 160 19.62 -5.06 -22.87
CA LEU A 160 20.61 -4.16 -22.28
C LEU A 160 21.90 -4.24 -23.09
N THR A 161 22.34 -3.08 -23.60
CA THR A 161 23.63 -2.97 -24.31
C THR A 161 24.78 -2.72 -23.32
N GLY A 162 26.03 -2.99 -23.72
CA GLY A 162 27.23 -2.87 -22.88
C GLY A 162 27.40 -1.57 -22.08
N GLN A 163 26.81 -0.46 -22.53
CA GLN A 163 26.83 0.82 -21.82
C GLN A 163 25.79 0.90 -20.68
N GLN A 164 24.69 0.15 -20.75
CA GLN A 164 23.62 0.11 -19.73
C GLN A 164 23.94 -0.90 -18.62
N LEU A 165 24.68 -1.96 -18.94
CA LEU A 165 25.23 -2.95 -18.01
C LEU A 165 26.09 -2.31 -16.89
N GLN A 166 26.82 -1.23 -17.21
CA GLN A 166 27.65 -0.51 -16.22
C GLN A 166 26.85 0.37 -15.26
N GLN A 167 25.69 0.90 -15.68
CA GLN A 167 24.82 1.72 -14.82
C GLN A 167 23.96 0.87 -13.87
N GLN A 168 23.55 -0.33 -14.27
CA GLN A 168 22.83 -1.23 -13.36
C GLN A 168 23.73 -1.90 -12.31
N GLN A 169 25.03 -2.10 -12.60
CA GLN A 169 25.98 -2.62 -11.61
C GLN A 169 26.27 -1.64 -10.46
N SER A 170 26.05 -0.33 -10.65
CA SER A 170 26.20 0.65 -9.56
C SER A 170 24.98 0.77 -8.63
N ASP A 171 23.83 0.21 -9.03
CA ASP A 171 22.57 0.30 -8.28
C ASP A 171 22.14 -1.05 -7.65
N GLU A 172 22.95 -2.11 -7.75
CA GLU A 172 22.73 -3.40 -7.08
C GLU A 172 23.18 -3.30 -5.61
N PRO A 173 22.27 -3.31 -4.61
CA PRO A 173 22.69 -3.42 -3.22
C PRO A 173 23.22 -4.83 -3.01
N LEU A 174 24.53 -4.94 -2.73
CA LEU A 174 25.24 -6.17 -2.33
C LEU A 174 24.31 -7.17 -1.62
N LEU A 175 23.82 -8.16 -2.36
CA LEU A 175 23.18 -9.33 -1.77
C LEU A 175 24.24 -10.09 -0.95
N LEU A 176 24.14 -9.95 0.36
CA LEU A 176 24.81 -10.86 1.30
C LEU A 176 24.25 -12.26 1.08
N ASP A 177 25.17 -13.13 0.66
CA ASP A 177 25.02 -14.58 0.52
C ASP A 177 24.38 -15.18 1.79
N LEU A 178 23.16 -15.73 1.64
CA LEU A 178 22.55 -16.60 2.63
C LEU A 178 23.05 -18.02 2.40
N SER A 179 24.29 -18.27 2.83
CA SER A 179 24.72 -19.62 3.16
C SER A 179 24.30 -19.93 4.60
N GLU A 180 23.41 -20.90 4.67
CA GLU A 180 22.83 -21.52 5.86
C GLU A 180 23.94 -21.93 6.85
N SER A 181 23.86 -21.40 8.06
CA SER A 181 24.55 -21.93 9.23
C SER A 181 23.67 -21.66 10.45
N THR A 182 22.65 -22.50 10.62
CA THR A 182 22.11 -22.73 11.96
C THR A 182 23.13 -23.57 12.72
N PRO A 183 23.68 -23.02 13.81
CA PRO A 183 23.59 -23.71 15.09
C PRO A 183 22.95 -22.74 16.10
N THR A 184 21.82 -23.11 16.67
CA THR A 184 21.79 -23.76 18.00
C THR A 184 22.40 -22.89 19.09
N CYS A 185 21.49 -22.20 19.78
CA CYS A 185 21.41 -22.08 21.24
C CYS A 185 22.57 -21.44 22.02
N SER A 186 22.21 -20.29 22.61
CA SER A 186 22.70 -19.75 23.90
C SER A 186 24.09 -19.09 23.93
N PRO A 187 24.45 -18.39 25.01
CA PRO A 187 23.81 -17.21 25.59
C PRO A 187 24.85 -16.06 25.66
N SER A 188 24.56 -14.86 25.16
CA SER A 188 25.49 -13.72 25.27
C SER A 188 24.71 -12.41 25.07
N ALA A 189 24.36 -11.64 26.09
CA ALA A 189 25.25 -10.90 27.01
C ALA A 189 26.21 -9.95 26.29
N ALA A 190 25.66 -8.99 25.52
CA ALA A 190 26.05 -7.57 25.56
C ALA A 190 25.52 -6.81 24.33
N ALA A 191 24.51 -5.98 24.55
CA ALA A 191 24.20 -4.70 23.89
C ALA A 191 22.75 -4.33 24.27
N ALA A 192 22.50 -4.07 25.55
CA ALA A 192 22.59 -2.73 26.16
C ALA A 192 21.25 -1.97 26.01
N ASP A 193 20.47 -2.04 27.09
CA ASP A 193 19.67 -0.95 27.67
C ASP A 193 19.12 0.09 26.70
N VAL A 194 18.11 -0.30 25.91
CA VAL A 194 17.17 0.67 25.38
C VAL A 194 15.85 0.46 26.13
N PRO A 195 15.40 1.45 26.93
CA PRO A 195 14.10 1.35 27.57
C PRO A 195 13.08 1.09 26.47
N TYR A 196 12.23 0.07 26.62
CA TYR A 196 11.03 -0.09 25.82
C TYR A 196 10.12 1.10 26.15
N ASN A 197 10.47 2.24 25.57
CA ASN A 197 9.77 3.48 25.71
C ASN A 197 8.60 3.40 24.75
N ASP A 198 7.43 3.80 25.21
CA ASP A 198 6.21 3.82 24.41
C ASP A 198 6.43 4.37 22.98
N LYS A 199 7.26 5.42 22.87
CA LYS A 199 7.61 6.02 21.57
C LYS A 199 8.33 5.04 20.62
N ASP A 200 9.23 4.21 21.14
CA ASP A 200 9.95 3.21 20.34
C ASP A 200 9.00 2.07 19.93
N ILE A 201 8.07 1.67 20.81
CA ILE A 201 7.05 0.67 20.48
C ILE A 201 6.14 1.19 19.36
N MET A 202 5.61 2.40 19.52
CA MET A 202 4.79 3.05 18.49
C MET A 202 5.54 3.21 17.17
N GLU A 203 6.81 3.60 17.21
CA GLU A 203 7.62 3.75 15.99
C GLU A 203 7.83 2.39 15.29
N ARG A 204 8.06 1.32 16.04
CA ARG A 204 8.17 -0.04 15.48
C ARG A 204 6.84 -0.52 14.91
N LEU A 205 5.73 -0.27 15.58
CA LEU A 205 4.39 -0.62 15.09
C LEU A 205 4.03 0.12 13.81
N GLN A 206 4.41 1.38 13.69
CA GLN A 206 4.22 2.18 12.47
C GLN A 206 5.04 1.67 11.29
N LYS A 207 6.20 1.05 11.55
CA LYS A 207 7.04 0.43 10.51
C LYS A 207 6.52 -0.92 10.05
N CYS A 208 5.70 -1.60 10.85
CA CYS A 208 5.09 -2.87 10.48
C CYS A 208 4.00 -2.70 9.41
N ARG A 209 4.02 -3.58 8.41
CA ARG A 209 3.08 -3.51 7.29
C ARG A 209 1.82 -4.33 7.50
N LEU A 210 1.88 -5.34 8.38
CA LEU A 210 0.80 -6.28 8.64
C LEU A 210 0.54 -6.41 10.13
N ASP A 211 -0.72 -6.65 10.49
CA ASP A 211 -1.17 -6.88 11.86
C ASP A 211 -0.41 -8.01 12.57
N ARG A 212 -0.05 -9.08 11.86
CA ARG A 212 0.76 -10.18 12.44
C ARG A 212 2.15 -9.72 12.90
N GLU A 213 2.75 -8.76 12.21
CA GLU A 213 4.06 -8.20 12.55
C GLU A 213 3.94 -7.25 13.74
N ARG A 214 2.90 -6.39 13.71
CA ARG A 214 2.54 -5.51 14.82
C ARG A 214 2.33 -6.30 16.12
N LEU A 215 1.57 -7.39 16.03
CA LEU A 215 1.32 -8.30 17.16
C LEU A 215 2.62 -8.94 17.66
N ALA A 216 3.53 -9.35 16.77
CA ALA A 216 4.82 -9.92 17.18
C ALA A 216 5.72 -8.93 17.93
N VAL A 217 5.70 -7.64 17.56
CA VAL A 217 6.42 -6.58 18.26
C VAL A 217 5.86 -6.39 19.68
N LEU A 218 4.54 -6.25 19.79
CA LEU A 218 3.88 -6.10 21.08
C LEU A 218 4.04 -7.33 21.96
N ASN A 219 3.96 -8.54 21.39
CA ASN A 219 4.18 -9.77 22.15
C ASN A 219 5.60 -9.88 22.70
N ARG A 220 6.59 -9.38 21.97
CA ARG A 220 7.96 -9.30 22.49
C ARG A 220 8.08 -8.28 23.62
N ALA A 221 7.37 -7.15 23.53
CA ALA A 221 7.33 -6.15 24.61
C ALA A 221 6.61 -6.71 25.84
N ILE A 222 5.46 -7.36 25.64
CA ILE A 222 4.70 -8.06 26.67
C ILE A 222 5.60 -9.10 27.33
N GLN A 223 6.29 -9.96 26.59
CA GLN A 223 7.12 -11.02 27.17
C GLN A 223 8.42 -10.51 27.83
N SER A 224 8.77 -9.23 27.67
CA SER A 224 9.97 -8.69 28.31
C SER A 224 9.83 -8.71 29.84
N THR A 225 10.92 -9.04 30.53
CA THR A 225 10.97 -9.26 31.99
C THR A 225 11.04 -7.96 32.80
N LEU A 226 10.65 -6.82 32.20
CA LEU A 226 10.70 -5.51 32.86
C LEU A 226 9.42 -5.30 33.70
N PRO A 227 9.53 -5.21 35.04
CA PRO A 227 8.37 -5.01 35.89
C PRO A 227 7.75 -3.62 35.66
N GLY A 228 6.43 -3.55 35.53
CA GLY A 228 5.66 -2.31 35.33
C GLY A 228 5.52 -1.84 33.88
N LEU A 229 6.12 -2.52 32.91
CA LEU A 229 5.89 -2.20 31.48
C LEU A 229 4.47 -2.59 31.03
N GLU A 230 3.89 -3.62 31.65
CA GLU A 230 2.51 -4.05 31.39
C GLU A 230 1.49 -2.94 31.69
N ASP A 231 1.69 -2.18 32.76
CA ASP A 231 0.84 -1.05 33.11
C ASP A 231 0.90 0.06 32.07
N GLN A 232 2.10 0.38 31.58
CA GLN A 232 2.29 1.39 30.54
C GLN A 232 1.67 0.95 29.20
N LEU A 233 1.81 -0.34 28.87
CA LEU A 233 1.19 -0.92 27.69
C LEU A 233 -0.33 -0.93 27.78
N LEU A 234 -0.88 -1.19 28.98
CA LEU A 234 -2.31 -1.27 29.20
C LEU A 234 -2.96 0.12 29.23
N GLU A 235 -2.30 1.12 29.82
CA GLU A 235 -2.75 2.52 29.81
C GLU A 235 -2.94 3.04 28.37
N LYS A 236 -2.10 2.57 27.45
CA LYS A 236 -2.10 2.93 26.02
C LYS A 236 -2.66 1.84 25.10
N ALA A 237 -3.33 0.83 25.64
CA ALA A 237 -3.83 -0.29 24.87
C ALA A 237 -4.75 0.14 23.73
N ILE A 238 -5.59 1.16 23.94
CA ILE A 238 -6.47 1.73 22.90
C ILE A 238 -5.62 2.28 21.74
N ASP A 239 -4.56 3.03 22.07
CA ASP A 239 -3.71 3.69 21.09
C ASP A 239 -2.96 2.64 20.24
N TYR A 240 -2.54 1.53 20.84
CA TYR A 240 -1.97 0.39 20.10
C TYR A 240 -3.02 -0.38 19.30
N MET A 241 -4.23 -0.55 19.86
CA MET A 241 -5.32 -1.25 19.19
C MET A 241 -5.82 -0.51 17.95
N ASP A 242 -5.78 0.82 17.96
CA ASP A 242 -6.10 1.65 16.80
C ASP A 242 -5.11 1.45 15.64
N MET A 243 -3.94 0.87 15.88
CA MET A 243 -2.97 0.50 14.85
C MET A 243 -3.24 -0.87 14.22
N PHE A 244 -4.19 -1.64 14.73
CA PHE A 244 -4.59 -2.92 14.13
C PHE A 244 -5.78 -2.76 13.20
N ASP A 245 -5.68 -3.38 12.03
CA ASP A 245 -6.72 -3.38 11.01
C ASP A 245 -7.84 -4.39 11.33
N TYR A 246 -7.53 -5.47 12.08
CA TYR A 246 -8.46 -6.55 12.39
C TYR A 246 -8.75 -6.70 13.89
N ASP A 247 -10.03 -6.85 14.24
CA ASP A 247 -10.46 -6.99 15.63
C ASP A 247 -9.97 -8.30 16.30
N ASP A 248 -9.72 -9.36 15.53
CA ASP A 248 -9.12 -10.61 16.02
C ASP A 248 -7.68 -10.39 16.53
N THR A 249 -6.91 -9.52 15.87
CA THR A 249 -5.54 -9.19 16.30
C THR A 249 -5.58 -8.34 17.58
N LYS A 250 -6.50 -7.37 17.65
CA LYS A 250 -6.72 -6.55 18.85
C LYS A 250 -7.07 -7.41 20.05
N TYR A 251 -7.96 -8.38 19.86
CA TYR A 251 -8.34 -9.37 20.86
C TYR A 251 -7.12 -10.15 21.38
N LYS A 252 -6.33 -10.73 20.48
CA LYS A 252 -5.14 -11.53 20.86
C LYS A 252 -4.14 -10.73 21.68
N PHE A 253 -3.86 -9.48 21.27
CA PHE A 253 -2.98 -8.58 22.01
C PHE A 253 -3.50 -8.30 23.42
N LEU A 254 -4.76 -7.87 23.54
CA LEU A 254 -5.33 -7.47 24.82
C LEU A 254 -5.46 -8.65 25.80
N ALA A 255 -5.85 -9.83 25.29
CA ALA A 255 -5.93 -11.04 26.10
C ALA A 255 -4.55 -11.44 26.66
N GLN A 256 -3.50 -11.40 25.84
CA GLN A 256 -2.14 -11.73 26.28
C GLN A 256 -1.58 -10.71 27.29
N LEU A 257 -1.88 -9.42 27.11
CA LEU A 257 -1.45 -8.37 28.03
C LEU A 257 -2.16 -8.49 29.40
N LEU A 258 -3.48 -8.70 29.41
CA LEU A 258 -4.24 -8.88 30.65
C LEU A 258 -3.85 -10.15 31.41
N GLN A 259 -3.60 -11.25 30.69
CA GLN A 259 -3.14 -12.50 31.32
C GLN A 259 -1.82 -12.29 32.04
N LYS A 260 -0.85 -11.64 31.37
CA LYS A 260 0.46 -11.36 31.99
C LYS A 260 0.33 -10.48 33.23
N LYS A 261 -0.53 -9.45 33.19
CA LYS A 261 -0.81 -8.59 34.34
C LYS A 261 -1.46 -9.35 35.50
N CYS A 262 -2.37 -10.28 35.20
CA CYS A 262 -3.00 -11.14 36.20
C CYS A 262 -1.97 -12.00 36.94
N ASP A 263 -1.03 -12.58 36.19
CA ASP A 263 0.04 -13.40 36.71
C ASP A 263 1.03 -12.57 37.56
N SER A 264 1.29 -11.32 37.17
CA SER A 264 2.16 -10.38 37.91
C SER A 264 1.55 -9.92 39.24
N ASP A 265 0.26 -9.57 39.28
CA ASP A 265 -0.43 -9.00 40.46
C ASP A 265 -1.17 -10.04 41.33
N GLN A 266 -0.83 -11.33 41.18
CA GLN A 266 -1.44 -12.46 41.93
C GLN A 266 -2.98 -12.45 41.91
N GLY A 267 -3.58 -12.10 40.76
CA GLY A 267 -5.02 -12.20 40.53
C GLY A 267 -5.89 -11.05 41.06
N LYS A 268 -5.31 -9.92 41.50
CA LYS A 268 -6.09 -8.76 41.98
C LYS A 268 -5.82 -7.52 41.12
N ILE A 269 -6.49 -7.44 39.96
CA ILE A 269 -6.29 -6.34 39.01
C ILE A 269 -7.38 -5.27 39.19
N HIS A 270 -6.98 -4.05 39.52
CA HIS A 270 -7.89 -2.90 39.45
C HIS A 270 -7.66 -2.13 38.14
N LEU A 271 -8.60 -2.25 37.21
CA LEU A 271 -8.58 -1.53 35.94
C LEU A 271 -9.08 -0.09 36.11
N THR A 272 -8.32 0.86 35.57
CA THR A 272 -8.74 2.26 35.41
C THR A 272 -9.87 2.39 34.38
N GLU A 273 -10.60 3.49 34.40
CA GLU A 273 -11.72 3.73 33.46
C GLU A 273 -11.27 3.71 31.98
N ARG A 274 -10.03 4.12 31.69
CA ARG A 274 -9.46 4.06 30.33
C ARG A 274 -9.20 2.62 29.89
N GLU A 275 -8.67 1.80 30.77
CA GLU A 275 -8.41 0.37 30.50
C GLU A 275 -9.73 -0.39 30.36
N LYS A 276 -10.72 -0.11 31.21
CA LYS A 276 -12.09 -0.65 31.08
C LYS A 276 -12.69 -0.33 29.71
N LYS A 277 -12.48 0.88 29.19
CA LYS A 277 -12.93 1.27 27.85
C LYS A 277 -12.24 0.46 26.74
N ALA A 278 -10.94 0.18 26.89
CA ALA A 278 -10.19 -0.66 25.97
C ALA A 278 -10.78 -2.08 25.91
N VAL A 279 -11.05 -2.68 27.07
CA VAL A 279 -11.65 -4.01 27.15
C VAL A 279 -13.11 -4.00 26.67
N GLN A 280 -13.88 -2.96 26.98
CA GLN A 280 -15.25 -2.75 26.51
C GLN A 280 -15.37 -2.73 24.98
N SER A 281 -14.37 -2.18 24.28
CA SER A 281 -14.36 -2.13 22.82
C SER A 281 -14.36 -3.52 22.15
N LEU A 282 -13.97 -4.56 22.89
CA LEU A 282 -13.89 -5.94 22.43
C LEU A 282 -14.80 -6.91 23.21
N ARG A 283 -15.83 -6.41 23.92
CA ARG A 283 -16.76 -7.21 24.73
C ARG A 283 -17.55 -8.29 23.97
N PHE A 284 -17.55 -8.25 22.64
CA PHE A 284 -18.22 -9.26 21.81
C PHE A 284 -17.56 -10.65 21.90
N TYR A 285 -16.31 -10.73 22.38
CA TYR A 285 -15.56 -11.99 22.52
C TYR A 285 -15.75 -12.61 23.91
N TYR A 286 -16.34 -13.81 23.97
CA TYR A 286 -16.72 -14.56 25.19
C TYR A 286 -15.57 -14.71 26.20
N ASP A 287 -14.36 -14.94 25.72
CA ASP A 287 -13.18 -15.17 26.56
C ASP A 287 -12.72 -13.90 27.28
N ILE A 288 -12.89 -12.71 26.68
CA ILE A 288 -12.58 -11.43 27.36
C ILE A 288 -13.55 -11.21 28.53
N GLN A 289 -14.82 -11.59 28.38
CA GLN A 289 -15.79 -11.48 29.47
C GLN A 289 -15.41 -12.41 30.63
N SER A 290 -14.96 -13.64 30.36
CA SER A 290 -14.46 -14.54 31.39
C SER A 290 -13.24 -14.00 32.12
N ILE A 291 -12.33 -13.32 31.41
CA ILE A 291 -11.15 -12.67 32.00
C ILE A 291 -11.58 -11.46 32.86
N LEU A 292 -12.54 -10.66 32.39
CA LEU A 292 -13.12 -9.54 33.16
C LEU A 292 -13.81 -9.99 34.45
N ASP A 293 -14.60 -11.06 34.38
CA ASP A 293 -15.34 -11.61 35.54
C ASP A 293 -14.37 -12.18 36.60
N THR A 294 -13.18 -12.63 36.17
CA THR A 294 -12.10 -13.09 37.06
C THR A 294 -11.35 -11.91 37.72
N ILE A 295 -11.27 -10.77 37.02
CA ILE A 295 -10.49 -9.59 37.42
C ILE A 295 -11.26 -8.68 38.39
N ASP A 296 -12.55 -8.45 38.16
CA ASP A 296 -13.40 -7.66 39.04
C ASP A 296 -14.86 -8.18 38.97
N PRO A 297 -15.33 -8.93 39.99
CA PRO A 297 -16.67 -9.52 39.96
C PRO A 297 -17.81 -8.49 39.97
N ASN A 298 -17.52 -7.19 40.15
CA ASN A 298 -18.53 -6.12 40.16
C ASN A 298 -18.68 -5.38 38.81
N VAL A 299 -17.89 -5.70 37.78
CA VAL A 299 -18.04 -5.09 36.45
C VAL A 299 -19.31 -5.57 35.72
N VAL A 300 -19.97 -6.61 36.25
CA VAL A 300 -21.20 -7.21 35.67
C VAL A 300 -22.47 -6.38 35.95
N THR A 301 -22.44 -5.37 36.80
CA THR A 301 -23.64 -4.55 37.10
C THR A 301 -23.50 -3.09 36.69
N ARG A 302 -23.60 -2.82 35.38
CA ARG A 302 -24.36 -1.69 34.80
C ARG A 302 -24.39 -1.73 33.27
#